data_AF-A0A1Q7F822-F1
#
_entry.id   AF-A0A1Q7F822-F1
#
_cell.length_a   1.000
_cell.length_b   1.000
_cell.length_c   1.000
_cell.angle_alpha   90.00
_cell.angle_beta   90.00
_cell.angle_gamma   90.00
#
_symmetry.space_group_name_H-M   'P 1'
#
loop_
_entity.id
_entity.type
_entity.pdbx_description
1 polymer ?
#
loop_
_entity_poly.entity_id
_entity_poly.type
_entity_poly.pdbx_seq_one_letter_code
_entity_poly.pdbx_strand_id
1 'polypeptide(L)'
;MSVQAPDRELDRLEGLWADGLSESYRSYLEAVSDYEADAQPKLALAAALIEAGVRLQGLGGRAAPAPTLLMGDLCLARASRLLADAASLAVQVAFARAIEGLSAAAASGSPSRPVRELLLNAFTATA
;
A
#
# COMPACT_ATOMS: atom_id res chain seq x y z
N MET A 1 -31.25 -9.34 11.04
CA MET A 1 -30.27 -8.25 11.23
C MET A 1 -28.97 -8.64 10.54
N SER A 2 -28.24 -7.64 10.03
CA SER A 2 -26.82 -7.65 9.58
C SER A 2 -26.42 -8.36 8.27
N VAL A 3 -26.89 -7.85 7.12
CA VAL A 3 -26.21 -8.03 5.80
C VAL A 3 -25.78 -6.68 5.19
N GLN A 4 -26.03 -5.55 5.87
CA GLN A 4 -25.72 -4.22 5.33
C GLN A 4 -24.27 -3.74 5.55
N ALA A 5 -23.49 -4.43 6.39
CA ALA A 5 -22.12 -4.04 6.69
C ALA A 5 -21.11 -4.49 5.58
N PRO A 6 -21.17 -5.74 5.07
CA PRO A 6 -20.31 -6.17 3.97
C PRO A 6 -20.51 -5.36 2.70
N ASP A 7 -21.76 -5.07 2.31
CA ASP A 7 -22.06 -4.33 1.08
C ASP A 7 -21.51 -2.89 1.13
N ARG A 8 -21.64 -2.21 2.28
CA ARG A 8 -21.03 -0.87 2.47
C ARG A 8 -19.51 -0.89 2.50
N GLU A 9 -18.91 -2.01 2.92
CA GLU A 9 -17.46 -2.17 2.97
C GLU A 9 -16.91 -2.52 1.58
N LEU A 10 -17.65 -3.30 0.79
CA LEU A 10 -17.41 -3.55 -0.63
C LEU A 10 -17.57 -2.28 -1.47
N ASP A 11 -18.64 -1.48 -1.28
CA ASP A 11 -18.83 -0.19 -1.96
C ASP A 11 -17.67 0.79 -1.66
N ARG A 12 -17.10 0.73 -0.45
CA ARG A 12 -15.93 1.55 -0.08
C ARG A 12 -14.65 1.05 -0.74
N LEU A 13 -14.48 -0.26 -0.90
CA LEU A 13 -13.36 -0.85 -1.65
C LEU A 13 -13.48 -0.55 -3.15
N GLU A 14 -14.69 -0.54 -3.70
CA GLU A 14 -14.96 -0.10 -5.08
C GLU A 14 -14.69 1.40 -5.28
N GLY A 15 -15.07 2.23 -4.30
CA GLY A 15 -14.70 3.64 -4.27
C GLY A 15 -13.18 3.85 -4.25
N LEU A 16 -12.45 3.06 -3.46
CA LEU A 16 -10.98 3.09 -3.42
C LEU A 16 -10.34 2.68 -4.76
N TRP A 17 -10.94 1.67 -5.41
CA TRP A 17 -10.54 1.22 -6.74
C TRP A 17 -10.71 2.32 -7.81
N ALA A 18 -11.80 3.08 -7.71
CA ALA A 18 -12.11 4.22 -8.57
C ALA A 18 -11.22 5.45 -8.28
N ASP A 19 -10.86 5.70 -7.02
CA ASP A 19 -10.06 6.85 -6.56
C ASP A 19 -8.53 6.65 -6.68
N GLY A 20 -8.07 6.04 -7.77
CA GLY A 20 -6.65 6.01 -8.15
C GLY A 20 -5.84 4.79 -7.74
N LEU A 21 -6.45 3.81 -7.05
CA LEU A 21 -5.81 2.51 -6.81
C LEU A 21 -5.58 1.75 -8.13
N SER A 22 -6.53 1.80 -9.07
CA SER A 22 -6.40 1.15 -10.38
C SER A 22 -5.26 1.72 -11.24
N GLU A 23 -5.04 3.03 -11.22
CA GLU A 23 -3.90 3.68 -11.89
C GLU A 23 -2.58 3.28 -11.23
N SER A 24 -2.51 3.36 -9.90
CA SER A 24 -1.32 2.96 -9.13
C SER A 24 -0.96 1.50 -9.39
N TYR A 25 -1.96 0.60 -9.40
CA TYR A 25 -1.79 -0.81 -9.73
C TYR A 25 -1.18 -1.02 -11.11
N ARG A 26 -1.69 -0.34 -12.15
CA ARG A 26 -1.13 -0.44 -13.51
C ARG A 26 0.32 0.07 -13.57
N SER A 27 0.63 1.15 -12.87
CA SER A 27 2.00 1.67 -12.81
C SER A 27 2.96 0.68 -12.13
N TYR A 28 2.53 -0.01 -11.07
CA TYR A 28 3.37 -1.01 -10.42
C TYR A 28 3.48 -2.32 -11.19
N LEU A 29 2.51 -2.69 -12.04
CA LEU A 29 2.61 -3.86 -12.91
C LEU A 29 3.82 -3.77 -13.85
N GLU A 30 4.10 -2.59 -14.40
CA GLU A 30 5.29 -2.37 -15.23
C GLU A 30 6.58 -2.53 -14.43
N ALA A 31 6.58 -2.13 -13.16
CA ALA A 31 7.76 -2.17 -12.29
C ALA A 31 8.12 -3.57 -11.78
N VAL A 32 7.19 -4.54 -11.87
CA VAL A 32 7.40 -5.91 -11.40
C VAL A 32 7.51 -6.91 -12.55
N SER A 33 7.74 -6.45 -13.79
CA SER A 33 7.82 -7.30 -14.98
C SER A 33 8.85 -8.42 -14.89
N ASP A 34 9.89 -8.23 -14.08
CA ASP A 34 11.01 -9.16 -13.91
C ASP A 34 10.74 -10.25 -12.84
N TYR A 35 9.61 -10.16 -12.13
CA TYR A 35 9.17 -11.20 -11.18
C TYR A 35 8.40 -12.32 -11.90
N GLU A 36 8.26 -13.46 -11.22
CA GLU A 36 7.42 -14.58 -11.68
C GLU A 36 5.99 -14.12 -12.01
N ALA A 37 5.46 -14.57 -13.15
CA ALA A 37 4.21 -14.05 -13.72
C ALA A 37 2.99 -14.16 -12.77
N ASP A 38 2.99 -15.16 -11.87
CA ASP A 38 1.94 -15.38 -10.88
C ASP A 38 2.09 -14.48 -9.62
N ALA A 39 3.31 -13.97 -9.38
CA ALA A 39 3.63 -13.04 -8.31
C ALA A 39 3.36 -11.57 -8.72
N GLN A 40 3.59 -11.21 -9.99
CA GLN A 40 3.42 -9.84 -10.52
C GLN A 40 2.12 -9.14 -10.08
N PRO A 41 0.91 -9.71 -10.32
CA PRO A 41 -0.33 -9.03 -9.94
C PRO A 41 -0.47 -8.85 -8.43
N LYS A 42 0.06 -9.78 -7.62
CA LYS A 42 0.01 -9.69 -6.15
C LYS A 42 0.95 -8.60 -5.64
N LEU A 43 2.16 -8.52 -6.20
CA LEU A 43 3.16 -7.52 -5.85
C LEU A 43 2.72 -6.11 -6.24
N ALA A 44 2.21 -5.93 -7.46
CA ALA A 44 1.70 -4.65 -7.92
C ALA A 44 0.51 -4.17 -7.08
N LEU A 45 -0.42 -5.08 -6.75
CA LEU A 45 -1.56 -4.75 -5.89
C LEU A 45 -1.11 -4.40 -4.47
N ALA A 46 -0.12 -5.12 -3.91
CA ALA A 46 0.41 -4.80 -2.59
C ALA A 46 1.00 -3.38 -2.54
N ALA A 47 1.82 -3.00 -3.52
CA ALA A 47 2.39 -1.66 -3.58
C ALA A 47 1.32 -0.58 -3.76
N ALA A 48 0.33 -0.81 -4.62
CA ALA A 48 -0.79 0.12 -4.82
C ALA A 48 -1.61 0.32 -3.54
N LEU A 49 -1.89 -0.76 -2.80
CA LEU A 49 -2.58 -0.72 -1.51
C LEU A 49 -1.76 0.01 -0.44
N ILE A 50 -0.44 -0.15 -0.42
CA ILE A 50 0.43 0.59 0.52
C ILE A 50 0.41 2.08 0.18
N GLU A 51 0.53 2.44 -1.10
CA GLU A 51 0.47 3.84 -1.52
C GLU A 51 -0.86 4.50 -1.16
N ALA A 52 -1.98 3.80 -1.41
CA ALA A 52 -3.30 4.27 -1.03
C ALA A 52 -3.45 4.37 0.50
N GLY A 53 -3.02 3.34 1.24
CA GLY A 53 -3.11 3.29 2.70
C GLY A 53 -2.35 4.43 3.37
N VAL A 54 -1.10 4.67 2.95
CA VAL A 54 -0.29 5.79 3.46
C VAL A 54 -0.93 7.14 3.15
N ARG A 55 -1.50 7.30 1.95
CA ARG A 55 -2.21 8.55 1.57
C ARG A 55 -3.44 8.78 2.45
N LEU A 56 -4.22 7.74 2.73
CA LEU A 56 -5.42 7.79 3.57
C LEU A 56 -5.10 8.14 5.02
N GLN A 57 -3.96 7.68 5.53
CA GLN A 57 -3.52 7.99 6.89
C GLN A 57 -3.16 9.47 7.07
N GLY A 58 -2.82 10.19 5.99
CA GLY A 58 -2.51 11.62 6.05
C GLY A 58 -1.28 11.93 6.92
N LEU A 59 -0.25 11.07 6.84
CA LEU A 59 0.95 11.14 7.68
C LEU A 59 1.57 12.55 7.68
N GLY A 60 1.89 13.05 8.88
CA GLY A 60 2.52 14.37 9.08
C GLY A 60 1.54 15.55 9.03
N GLY A 61 0.26 15.30 8.74
CA GLY A 61 -0.82 16.28 8.76
C GLY A 61 -1.74 16.14 9.96
N ARG A 62 -2.90 16.80 9.88
CA ARG A 62 -4.00 16.58 10.82
C ARG A 62 -4.50 15.15 10.62
N ALA A 63 -4.71 14.43 11.74
CA ALA A 63 -5.24 13.07 11.70
C ALA A 63 -6.53 13.00 10.86
N ALA A 64 -6.57 12.05 9.93
CA ALA A 64 -7.73 11.77 9.12
C ALA A 64 -8.91 11.27 9.99
N PRO A 65 -10.16 11.38 9.50
CA PRO A 65 -11.32 10.82 10.21
C PRO A 65 -11.16 9.31 10.45
N ALA A 66 -11.72 8.81 11.57
CA ALA A 66 -11.58 7.40 11.95
C ALA A 66 -11.94 6.38 10.85
N PRO A 67 -13.00 6.56 10.04
CA PRO A 67 -13.30 5.64 8.94
C PRO A 67 -12.21 5.58 7.86
N THR A 68 -11.56 6.72 7.61
CA THR A 68 -10.45 6.82 6.65
C THR A 68 -9.21 6.11 7.17
N LEU A 69 -8.90 6.27 8.47
CA LEU A 69 -7.79 5.56 9.12
C LEU A 69 -7.98 4.03 9.05
N LEU A 70 -9.18 3.54 9.39
CA LEU A 70 -9.50 2.10 9.31
C LEU A 70 -9.34 1.55 7.89
N MET A 71 -9.71 2.33 6.88
CA MET A 71 -9.53 1.93 5.48
C MET A 71 -8.05 1.88 5.10
N GLY A 72 -7.24 2.82 5.58
CA GLY A 72 -5.79 2.79 5.44
C GLY A 72 -5.19 1.53 6.06
N ASP A 73 -5.59 1.20 7.29
CA ASP A 73 -5.12 0.00 7.99
C ASP A 73 -5.51 -1.30 7.27
N LEU A 74 -6.73 -1.37 6.73
CA LEU A 74 -7.17 -2.50 5.91
C LEU A 74 -6.30 -2.68 4.66
N CYS A 75 -5.97 -1.57 3.97
CA CYS A 75 -5.08 -1.60 2.81
C CYS A 75 -3.69 -2.13 3.18
N LEU A 76 -3.11 -1.64 4.28
CA LEU A 76 -1.80 -2.09 4.75
C LEU A 76 -1.81 -3.55 5.18
N ALA A 77 -2.84 -4.00 5.90
CA ALA A 77 -2.99 -5.39 6.32
C ALA A 77 -3.12 -6.32 5.10
N ARG A 78 -3.90 -5.92 4.09
CA ARG A 78 -4.06 -6.69 2.86
C ARG A 78 -2.77 -6.75 2.04
N ALA A 79 -2.06 -5.64 1.93
CA ALA A 79 -0.76 -5.59 1.27
C ALA A 79 0.28 -6.46 1.96
N SER A 80 0.34 -6.42 3.30
CA SER A 80 1.23 -7.27 4.10
C SER A 80 0.99 -8.75 3.80
N ARG A 81 -0.27 -9.17 3.70
CA ARG A 81 -0.60 -10.56 3.33
C ARG A 81 -0.14 -10.92 1.92
N LEU A 82 -0.37 -10.03 0.94
CA LEU A 82 0.05 -10.27 -0.44
C LEU A 82 1.58 -10.37 -0.57
N LEU A 83 2.33 -9.52 0.15
CA LEU A 83 3.79 -9.58 0.18
C LEU A 83 4.28 -10.86 0.86
N ALA A 84 3.66 -11.28 1.96
CA ALA A 84 4.02 -12.54 2.62
C ALA A 84 3.81 -13.76 1.70
N ASP A 85 2.78 -13.72 0.85
CA ASP A 85 2.43 -14.81 -0.06
C ASP A 85 3.26 -14.79 -1.37
N ALA A 86 3.79 -13.64 -1.82
CA ALA A 86 4.36 -13.48 -3.17
C ALA A 86 5.77 -12.86 -3.24
N ALA A 87 6.28 -12.26 -2.16
CA ALA A 87 7.56 -11.55 -2.15
C ALA A 87 8.63 -12.32 -1.36
N SER A 88 9.89 -12.15 -1.76
CA SER A 88 11.03 -12.61 -0.95
C SER A 88 11.11 -11.86 0.38
N LEU A 89 11.79 -12.44 1.38
CA LEU A 89 11.98 -11.78 2.67
C LEU A 89 12.69 -10.42 2.53
N ALA A 90 13.66 -10.30 1.61
CA ALA A 90 14.37 -9.05 1.36
C ALA A 90 13.43 -7.93 0.91
N VAL A 91 12.52 -8.24 -0.02
CA VAL A 91 11.49 -7.30 -0.49
C VAL A 91 10.53 -6.96 0.64
N GLN A 92 10.05 -7.95 1.41
CA GLN A 92 9.16 -7.70 2.55
C GLN A 92 9.78 -6.72 3.57
N VAL A 93 11.05 -6.92 3.91
CA VAL A 93 11.81 -6.03 4.82
C VAL A 93 12.00 -4.64 4.20
N ALA A 94 12.30 -4.55 2.90
CA ALA A 94 12.48 -3.27 2.22
C ALA A 94 11.18 -2.44 2.22
N PHE A 95 10.03 -3.08 1.97
CA PHE A 95 8.71 -2.44 2.09
C PHE A 95 8.42 -1.95 3.51
N ALA A 96 8.71 -2.78 4.53
CA ALA A 96 8.52 -2.40 5.93
C ALA A 96 9.39 -1.18 6.30
N ARG A 97 10.66 -1.16 5.87
CA ARG A 97 11.58 -0.03 6.09
C ARG A 97 11.13 1.24 5.38
N ALA A 98 10.55 1.13 4.17
CA ALA A 98 9.98 2.28 3.47
C ALA A 98 8.85 2.93 4.28
N ILE A 99 7.91 2.12 4.79
CA ILE A 99 6.79 2.60 5.61
C ILE A 99 7.27 3.17 6.95
N GLU A 100 8.25 2.52 7.59
CA GLU A 100 8.89 3.02 8.83
C GLU A 100 9.53 4.39 8.59
N GLY A 101 10.31 4.53 7.52
CA GLY A 101 10.95 5.79 7.14
C GLY A 101 9.95 6.91 6.88
N LEU A 102 8.85 6.62 6.19
CA LEU A 102 7.75 7.56 5.97
C LEU A 102 7.12 8.02 7.29
N SER A 103 6.85 7.07 8.19
CA SER A 103 6.28 7.35 9.51
C SER A 103 7.22 8.18 10.38
N ALA A 104 8.52 7.88 10.36
CA ALA A 104 9.53 8.64 11.09
C ALA A 104 9.71 10.07 10.54
N ALA A 105 9.73 10.23 9.22
CA ALA A 105 9.77 11.54 8.58
C ALA A 105 8.55 12.38 8.94
N ALA A 106 7.35 11.79 8.88
CA ALA A 106 6.12 12.43 9.29
C ALA A 106 6.11 12.84 10.77
N ALA A 107 6.57 11.97 11.67
CA ALA A 107 6.63 12.25 13.11
C ALA A 107 7.64 13.36 13.46
N SER A 108 8.73 13.47 12.69
CA SER A 108 9.76 14.51 12.87
C SER A 108 9.47 15.81 12.14
N GLY A 109 8.40 15.87 11.33
CA GLY A 109 8.11 17.01 10.44
C GLY A 109 9.14 17.18 9.31
N SER A 110 9.95 16.16 9.03
CA SER A 110 10.95 16.17 7.97
C SER A 110 10.31 15.84 6.61
N PRO A 111 10.80 16.41 5.51
CA PRO A 111 10.35 16.01 4.18
C PRO A 111 10.74 14.55 3.92
N SER A 112 9.78 13.74 3.47
CA SER A 112 10.03 12.39 2.99
C SER A 112 10.16 12.37 1.47
N ARG A 113 10.87 11.37 0.94
CA ARG A 113 10.76 11.02 -0.48
C ARG A 113 9.33 10.60 -0.82
N PRO A 114 8.90 10.75 -2.09
CA PRO A 114 7.62 10.26 -2.56
C PRO A 114 7.46 8.76 -2.26
N VAL A 115 6.29 8.36 -1.73
CA VAL A 115 5.97 6.96 -1.41
C VAL A 115 6.30 6.04 -2.58
N ARG A 116 5.86 6.43 -3.79
CA ARG A 116 6.08 5.64 -4.99
C ARG A 116 7.55 5.35 -5.26
N GLU A 117 8.42 6.33 -5.09
CA GLU A 117 9.86 6.13 -5.27
C GLU A 117 10.42 5.12 -4.26
N LEU A 118 9.97 5.20 -2.99
CA LEU A 118 10.39 4.27 -1.95
C LEU A 118 9.92 2.84 -2.23
N LEU A 119 8.69 2.66 -2.71
CA LEU A 119 8.14 1.35 -3.03
C LEU A 119 8.79 0.73 -4.28
N LEU A 120 9.06 1.53 -5.31
CA LEU A 120 9.81 1.08 -6.49
C LEU A 120 11.23 0.62 -6.10
N ASN A 121 11.91 1.37 -5.24
CA ASN A 121 13.21 0.97 -4.71
C ASN A 121 13.14 -0.29 -3.84
N ALA A 122 12.00 -0.56 -3.18
CA ALA A 122 11.85 -1.76 -2.36
C ALA A 122 11.79 -3.05 -3.21
N PHE A 123 11.31 -2.98 -4.46
CA PHE A 123 11.35 -4.11 -5.39
C PHE A 123 12.76 -4.47 -5.85
N THR A 124 13.71 -3.53 -5.84
CA THR A 124 15.10 -3.83 -6.23
C THR A 124 15.90 -4.52 -5.13
N ALA A 125 15.30 -4.72 -3.94
CA ALA A 125 15.95 -5.40 -2.82
C ALA A 125 16.21 -6.87 -3.16
N THR A 126 17.49 -7.20 -3.37
CA THR A 126 17.96 -8.58 -3.53
C THR A 126 18.26 -9.20 -2.17
N ALA A 127 18.02 -10.50 -2.05
CA ALA A 127 18.50 -11.30 -0.93
C ALA A 127 20.02 -11.51 -1.01
#